data_AF-A0A0D3HDX0-F1
#
_entry.id   AF-A0A0D3HDX0-F1
#
_cell.length_a   1.000
_cell.length_b   1.000
_cell.length_c   1.000
_cell.angle_alpha   90.00
_cell.angle_beta   90.00
_cell.angle_gamma   90.00
#
_symmetry.space_group_name_H-M   'P 1'
#
loop_
_entity.id
_entity.type
_entity.pdbx_description
1 polymer ?
#
loop_
_entity_poly.entity_id
_entity_poly.type
_entity_poly.pdbx_seq_one_letter_code
_entity_poly.pdbx_strand_id
1 'polypeptide(L)'
;MSFAGVSFISDGETTPCSSPANNGAAAGSTYGYHLLVISNYSHTKETISTGDSIESGQFMLGGHTWHAEYCPNGDDSTNSDCVSFWLVRDDDDDDDDDGDDAVKVQPLKVKFEFSFAEQAAKHEARRVLVSMACDFSGTSGWCDTRFVRREVLERSRYLVDDCFTVRCDIVILAGAAAAPPPSSSLFGAVESFGRLLGREEGADVTFEVGGETFAAHRCVLAARSKVFEAELFGPMREGAAASVVRIEDMDAEVFRGLLSFIYTDVLPDQGDLGDEAHEWHDDDDDDDDDVDDEREEEIATWLQKLTVAADRYDLQRLKLLCEEGMYDYISERTVESMLILAEHHHCRVLKDACLDFLSSHGNLRKVMEPDGGYGLDHVIENFPSLTKELIGNFAIVMSNISDSSNVSNVRRRSLVEREVGGEEADVDGWL
;
A
#
# COMPACT_ATOMS: atom_id res chain seq x y z
N MET A 1 9.62 12.40 13.04
CA MET A 1 10.62 11.32 12.91
C MET A 1 11.99 11.94 12.73
N SER A 2 13.07 11.34 13.22
CA SER A 2 14.44 11.83 12.96
C SER A 2 14.85 11.53 11.51
N PHE A 3 15.48 12.48 10.83
CA PHE A 3 16.02 12.23 9.49
C PHE A 3 17.32 11.42 9.62
N ALA A 4 17.33 10.21 9.04
CA ALA A 4 18.46 9.27 9.08
C ALA A 4 19.44 9.47 7.91
N GLY A 5 18.97 9.95 6.76
CA GLY A 5 19.82 10.24 5.61
C GLY A 5 19.08 10.22 4.28
N VAL A 6 19.86 10.35 3.21
CA VAL A 6 19.41 10.17 1.82
C VAL A 6 20.44 9.34 1.05
N SER A 7 19.96 8.37 0.28
CA SER A 7 20.76 7.57 -0.67
C SER A 7 20.32 7.86 -2.09
N PHE A 8 21.28 8.01 -3.00
CA PHE A 8 21.04 8.22 -4.42
C PHE A 8 21.46 6.98 -5.19
N ILE A 9 20.51 6.37 -5.89
CA ILE A 9 20.69 5.20 -6.74
C ILE A 9 20.58 5.68 -8.19
N SER A 10 21.66 5.56 -8.96
CA SER A 10 21.66 5.87 -10.39
C SER A 10 22.49 4.86 -11.17
N ASP A 11 22.08 4.51 -12.38
CA ASP A 11 22.86 3.67 -13.31
C ASP A 11 23.22 2.27 -12.77
N GLY A 12 22.44 1.73 -11.82
CA GLY A 12 22.71 0.43 -11.20
C GLY A 12 23.80 0.48 -10.11
N GLU A 13 24.32 1.66 -9.79
CA GLU A 13 25.30 1.85 -8.72
C GLU A 13 24.79 2.84 -7.67
N THR A 14 25.20 2.59 -6.43
CA THR A 14 24.92 3.45 -5.29
C THR A 14 26.02 4.49 -5.19
N THR A 15 25.67 5.78 -5.23
CA THR A 15 26.64 6.80 -4.89
C THR A 15 26.73 6.93 -3.36
N PRO A 16 27.93 6.81 -2.74
CA PRO A 16 28.07 6.91 -1.30
C PRO A 16 27.55 8.25 -0.77
N CYS A 17 26.89 8.18 0.37
CA CYS A 17 26.24 9.30 1.04
C CYS A 17 27.16 10.53 1.12
N SER A 18 26.79 11.61 0.42
CA SER A 18 27.33 12.95 0.69
C SER A 18 26.61 13.54 1.91
N SER A 19 26.73 12.91 3.07
CA SER A 19 26.28 13.56 4.30
C SER A 19 27.28 14.67 4.68
N PRO A 20 26.84 15.92 4.87
CA PRO A 20 27.60 16.79 5.74
C PRO A 20 27.57 16.12 7.12
N ALA A 21 28.75 15.85 7.67
CA ALA A 21 28.92 15.40 9.04
C ALA A 21 28.05 16.26 9.97
N ASN A 22 26.90 15.72 10.38
CA ASN A 22 26.16 16.22 11.51
C ASN A 22 25.97 15.05 12.47
N ASN A 23 27.06 14.83 13.20
CA ASN A 23 27.13 14.02 14.40
C ASN A 23 25.86 14.17 15.27
N GLY A 24 25.20 13.06 15.57
CA GLY A 24 24.56 12.85 16.88
C GLY A 24 23.03 12.94 17.00
N ALA A 25 22.25 13.21 15.94
CA ALA A 25 20.80 13.37 16.11
C ALA A 25 19.98 12.06 16.02
N ALA A 26 20.36 11.11 15.16
CA ALA A 26 19.58 9.87 14.92
C ALA A 26 20.03 8.66 15.76
N ALA A 27 21.29 8.63 16.23
CA ALA A 27 21.83 7.49 16.98
C ALA A 27 21.11 7.24 18.33
N GLY A 28 20.48 8.26 18.91
CA GLY A 28 19.65 8.14 20.12
C GLY A 28 18.15 8.10 19.86
N SER A 29 17.72 8.19 18.60
CA SER A 29 16.30 8.22 18.22
C SER A 29 15.82 6.81 17.87
N THR A 30 14.74 6.34 18.50
CA THR A 30 14.14 5.03 18.21
C THR A 30 13.15 5.06 17.04
N TYR A 31 13.02 6.20 16.35
CA TYR A 31 12.13 6.36 15.21
C TYR A 31 12.69 7.40 14.24
N GLY A 32 12.77 7.07 12.96
CA GLY A 32 13.38 7.91 11.94
C GLY A 32 12.93 7.57 10.53
N TYR A 33 13.47 8.28 9.55
CA TYR A 33 13.21 7.99 8.15
C TYR A 33 14.43 8.24 7.28
N HIS A 34 14.57 7.43 6.25
CA HIS A 34 15.59 7.53 5.23
C HIS A 34 14.95 7.76 3.86
N LEU A 35 15.59 8.56 3.01
CA LEU A 35 15.10 8.82 1.65
C LEU A 35 15.94 8.06 0.63
N LEU A 36 15.30 7.31 -0.26
CA LEU A 36 15.91 6.70 -1.44
C LEU A 36 15.49 7.51 -2.66
N VAL A 37 16.46 8.13 -3.33
CA VAL A 37 16.24 8.83 -4.60
C VAL A 37 16.73 7.92 -5.72
N ILE A 38 15.79 7.43 -6.53
CA ILE A 38 16.06 6.58 -7.68
C ILE A 38 16.06 7.46 -8.93
N SER A 39 17.14 7.39 -9.70
CA SER A 39 17.31 8.07 -10.96
C SER A 39 17.63 7.08 -12.08
N ASN A 40 17.22 7.41 -13.31
CA ASN A 40 17.33 6.54 -14.48
C ASN A 40 16.60 5.20 -14.26
N TYR A 41 15.37 5.26 -13.72
CA TYR A 41 14.55 4.08 -13.42
C TYR A 41 14.48 3.11 -14.60
N SER A 42 14.24 3.62 -15.81
CA SER A 42 14.15 2.81 -17.03
C SER A 42 15.42 2.00 -17.28
N HIS A 43 16.60 2.57 -17.00
CA HIS A 43 17.88 1.86 -17.11
C HIS A 43 18.05 0.81 -16.01
N THR A 44 17.66 1.11 -14.76
CA THR A 44 17.72 0.11 -13.67
C THR A 44 16.85 -1.11 -13.97
N LYS A 45 15.69 -0.91 -14.60
CA LYS A 45 14.80 -1.97 -15.05
C LYS A 45 15.40 -2.85 -16.16
N GLU A 46 16.21 -2.27 -17.05
CA GLU A 46 16.86 -3.02 -18.12
C GLU A 46 18.11 -3.78 -17.66
N THR A 47 18.77 -3.30 -16.60
CA THR A 47 20.09 -3.80 -16.18
C THR A 47 20.06 -4.77 -15.02
N ILE A 48 19.06 -4.69 -14.15
CA ILE A 48 18.92 -5.55 -12.97
C ILE A 48 17.91 -6.65 -13.29
N SER A 49 18.25 -7.91 -13.04
CA SER A 49 17.31 -9.02 -13.28
C SER A 49 16.25 -9.11 -12.18
N THR A 50 15.17 -9.86 -12.41
CA THR A 50 14.25 -10.24 -11.32
C THR A 50 15.00 -11.01 -10.24
N GLY A 51 14.78 -10.64 -8.98
CA GLY A 51 15.49 -11.19 -7.82
C GLY A 51 16.85 -10.57 -7.53
N ASP A 52 17.39 -9.75 -8.43
CA ASP A 52 18.58 -8.94 -8.16
C ASP A 52 18.16 -7.59 -7.56
N SER A 53 18.99 -7.04 -6.67
CA SER A 53 18.72 -5.77 -5.97
C SER A 53 19.88 -4.78 -6.10
N ILE A 54 19.59 -3.50 -5.88
CA ILE A 54 20.58 -2.44 -5.72
C ILE A 54 20.55 -1.96 -4.26
N GLU A 55 21.66 -2.11 -3.56
CA GLU A 55 21.80 -1.64 -2.19
C GLU A 55 21.83 -0.11 -2.12
N SER A 56 21.20 0.47 -1.12
CA SER A 56 21.34 1.88 -0.78
C SER A 56 22.59 2.11 0.08
N GLY A 57 23.04 3.37 0.20
CA GLY A 57 24.09 3.70 1.15
C GLY A 57 23.64 3.45 2.59
N GLN A 58 24.54 2.93 3.42
CA GLN A 58 24.28 2.65 4.84
C GLN A 58 23.88 3.91 5.61
N PHE A 59 22.95 3.74 6.56
CA PHE A 59 22.49 4.79 7.46
C PHE A 59 22.31 4.26 8.89
N MET A 60 22.44 5.15 9.87
CA MET A 60 22.30 4.77 11.29
C MET A 60 20.99 5.27 11.88
N LEU A 61 20.29 4.38 12.59
CA LEU A 61 19.09 4.71 13.34
C LEU A 61 18.97 3.82 14.60
N GLY A 62 18.65 4.45 15.74
CA GLY A 62 18.45 3.74 17.01
C GLY A 62 19.64 2.91 17.49
N GLY A 63 20.85 3.30 17.11
CA GLY A 63 22.09 2.59 17.45
C GLY A 63 22.42 1.41 16.54
N HIS A 64 21.65 1.19 15.47
CA HIS A 64 21.86 0.13 14.50
C HIS A 64 22.23 0.68 13.12
N THR A 65 23.01 -0.10 12.37
CA THR A 65 23.37 0.18 10.98
C THR A 65 22.40 -0.54 10.04
N TRP A 66 21.86 0.20 9.09
CA TRP A 66 20.86 -0.27 8.14
C TRP A 66 21.27 0.08 6.72
N HIS A 67 20.83 -0.74 5.78
CA HIS A 67 20.66 -0.33 4.40
C HIS A 67 19.31 -0.82 3.89
N ALA A 68 18.80 -0.15 2.88
CA ALA A 68 17.67 -0.65 2.10
C ALA A 68 18.16 -1.22 0.76
N GLU A 69 17.47 -2.22 0.24
CA GLU A 69 17.71 -2.75 -1.11
C GLU A 69 16.52 -2.42 -2.02
N TYR A 70 16.80 -2.16 -3.29
CA TYR A 70 15.82 -1.79 -4.30
C TYR A 70 15.82 -2.81 -5.44
N CYS A 71 14.68 -3.48 -5.63
CA CYS A 71 14.49 -4.48 -6.68
C CYS A 71 13.55 -3.87 -7.76
N PRO A 72 14.06 -3.37 -8.89
CA PRO A 72 13.21 -2.80 -9.94
C PRO A 72 12.30 -3.82 -10.61
N ASN A 73 12.64 -5.11 -10.54
CA ASN A 73 11.98 -6.20 -11.27
C ASN A 73 11.43 -7.31 -10.36
N GLY A 74 11.02 -6.96 -9.14
CA GLY A 74 10.58 -7.91 -8.12
C GLY A 74 11.74 -8.55 -7.36
N ASP A 75 11.48 -9.03 -6.14
CA ASP A 75 12.44 -9.80 -5.35
C ASP A 75 12.42 -11.30 -5.68
N ASP A 76 11.39 -11.79 -6.37
CA ASP A 76 11.37 -13.12 -6.97
C ASP A 76 10.49 -13.18 -8.24
N SER A 77 10.35 -14.38 -8.81
CA SER A 77 9.55 -14.58 -10.03
C SER A 77 8.06 -14.30 -9.86
N THR A 78 7.51 -14.47 -8.65
CA THR A 78 6.08 -14.33 -8.35
C THR A 78 5.62 -12.87 -8.35
N ASN A 79 6.54 -11.94 -8.11
CA ASN A 79 6.29 -10.50 -8.13
C ASN A 79 7.16 -9.76 -9.16
N SER A 80 7.51 -10.47 -10.22
CA SER A 80 8.39 -9.98 -11.28
C SER A 80 7.84 -8.78 -12.06
N ASP A 81 6.58 -8.41 -11.87
CA ASP A 81 5.89 -7.23 -12.44
C ASP A 81 5.93 -6.00 -11.50
N CYS A 82 6.41 -6.17 -10.28
CA CYS A 82 6.45 -5.16 -9.22
C CYS A 82 7.85 -4.54 -9.07
N VAL A 83 7.87 -3.40 -8.39
CA VAL A 83 9.04 -2.83 -7.73
C VAL A 83 8.94 -3.18 -6.25
N SER A 84 10.04 -3.65 -5.66
CA SER A 84 10.08 -4.13 -4.27
C SER A 84 11.23 -3.45 -3.51
N PHE A 85 11.10 -3.39 -2.18
CA PHE A 85 12.13 -2.81 -1.31
C PHE A 85 12.37 -3.67 -0.09
N TRP A 86 13.65 -3.82 0.27
CA TRP A 86 14.05 -4.48 1.51
C TRP A 86 14.59 -3.46 2.50
N LEU A 87 14.36 -3.71 3.78
CA LEU A 87 15.11 -3.10 4.87
C LEU A 87 15.99 -4.17 5.51
N VAL A 88 17.30 -3.93 5.52
CA VAL A 88 18.33 -4.86 5.99
C VAL A 88 19.13 -4.22 7.12
N ARG A 89 19.45 -5.02 8.14
CA ARG A 89 20.30 -4.66 9.27
C ARG A 89 21.70 -5.24 9.05
N ASP A 90 22.69 -4.37 9.06
CA ASP A 90 24.10 -4.74 8.81
C ASP A 90 24.83 -5.25 10.05
N ASP A 91 24.24 -5.08 11.24
CA ASP A 91 24.89 -5.49 12.50
C ASP A 91 24.81 -7.02 12.75
N ASP A 92 24.22 -7.81 11.84
CA ASP A 92 24.21 -9.29 11.86
C ASP A 92 25.38 -9.85 11.04
N ASP A 93 26.61 -9.67 11.53
CA ASP A 93 27.75 -10.50 11.10
C ASP A 93 27.66 -11.87 11.79
N ASP A 94 26.73 -12.72 11.38
CA ASP A 94 26.82 -14.17 11.62
C ASP A 94 27.86 -14.74 10.62
N ASP A 95 29.14 -14.46 10.86
CA ASP A 95 30.20 -15.33 10.36
C ASP A 95 30.08 -16.66 11.14
N ASP A 96 29.81 -17.74 10.41
CA ASP A 96 29.80 -19.14 10.83
C ASP A 96 31.13 -19.58 11.51
N ASP A 97 31.44 -19.09 12.71
CA ASP A 97 32.52 -19.64 13.53
C ASP A 97 31.92 -20.36 14.75
N ASP A 98 32.12 -21.68 14.76
CA ASP A 98 31.81 -22.67 15.80
C ASP A 98 32.52 -22.36 17.15
N GLY A 99 32.33 -21.16 17.67
CA GLY A 99 32.91 -20.64 18.90
C GLY A 99 31.84 -20.45 19.98
N ASP A 100 31.99 -21.21 21.08
CA ASP A 100 31.15 -21.27 22.29
C ASP A 100 31.05 -19.95 23.11
N ASP A 101 31.06 -18.79 22.46
CA ASP A 101 30.97 -17.47 23.11
C ASP A 101 30.27 -16.40 22.22
N ALA A 102 29.33 -16.83 21.36
CA ALA A 102 28.51 -15.93 20.56
C ALA A 102 27.66 -15.02 21.47
N VAL A 103 27.97 -13.72 21.43
CA VAL A 103 27.17 -12.67 22.06
C VAL A 103 25.78 -12.73 21.45
N LYS A 104 24.80 -13.27 22.17
CA LYS A 104 23.40 -13.29 21.73
C LYS A 104 22.98 -11.88 21.29
N VAL A 105 22.78 -11.72 19.99
CA VAL A 105 22.25 -10.49 19.41
C VAL A 105 20.92 -10.17 20.11
N GLN A 106 20.76 -8.91 20.54
CA GLN A 106 19.53 -8.52 21.23
C GLN A 106 18.37 -8.63 20.26
N PRO A 107 17.25 -9.26 20.65
CA PRO A 107 16.08 -9.36 19.79
C PRO A 107 15.59 -7.95 19.47
N LEU A 108 15.58 -7.61 18.18
CA LEU A 108 15.27 -6.28 17.68
C LEU A 108 13.98 -6.35 16.89
N LYS A 109 12.91 -5.81 17.48
CA LYS A 109 11.63 -5.68 16.78
C LYS A 109 11.56 -4.31 16.11
N VAL A 110 11.25 -4.30 14.83
CA VAL A 110 11.20 -3.07 14.04
C VAL A 110 9.90 -3.03 13.26
N LYS A 111 9.27 -1.86 13.23
CA LYS A 111 8.23 -1.55 12.25
C LYS A 111 8.84 -0.65 11.20
N PHE A 112 8.60 -0.96 9.94
CA PHE A 112 8.98 -0.08 8.85
C PHE A 112 7.84 0.04 7.84
N GLU A 113 7.94 1.04 6.98
CA GLU A 113 7.06 1.24 5.83
C GLU A 113 7.84 1.98 4.74
N PHE A 114 7.70 1.51 3.49
CA PHE A 114 8.12 2.25 2.32
C PHE A 114 6.92 3.03 1.77
N SER A 115 7.13 4.27 1.36
CA SER A 115 6.10 5.11 0.75
C SER A 115 6.70 6.13 -0.20
N PHE A 116 5.96 6.58 -1.22
CA PHE A 116 6.42 7.70 -2.04
C PHE A 116 6.60 8.94 -1.17
N ALA A 117 7.71 9.66 -1.32
CA ALA A 117 8.05 10.79 -0.44
C ALA A 117 6.97 11.90 -0.45
N GLU A 118 6.30 12.13 -1.59
CA GLU A 118 5.20 13.09 -1.70
C GLU A 118 3.93 12.63 -0.95
N GLN A 119 3.66 11.32 -0.94
CA GLN A 119 2.54 10.72 -0.19
C GLN A 119 2.80 10.80 1.32
N ALA A 120 4.03 10.49 1.75
CA ALA A 120 4.44 10.58 3.14
C ALA A 120 4.38 12.00 3.71
N ALA A 121 4.59 13.04 2.87
CA ALA A 121 4.45 14.43 3.27
C ALA A 121 2.99 14.82 3.62
N LYS A 122 2.00 14.11 3.07
CA LYS A 122 0.56 14.32 3.34
C LYS A 122 0.09 13.53 4.56
N HIS A 123 0.67 12.35 4.79
CA HIS A 123 0.32 11.44 5.88
C HIS A 123 1.51 11.33 6.85
N GLU A 124 1.72 12.33 7.71
CA GLU A 124 2.78 12.27 8.74
C GLU A 124 2.74 10.92 9.48
N ALA A 125 3.80 10.10 9.38
CA ALA A 125 4.27 9.04 10.30
C ALA A 125 3.27 8.00 10.88
N ARG A 126 1.98 8.11 10.61
CA ARG A 126 0.90 7.38 11.28
C ARG A 126 0.73 5.97 10.75
N ARG A 127 1.21 5.69 9.54
CA ARG A 127 1.05 4.37 8.89
C ARG A 127 2.07 3.34 9.41
N VAL A 128 3.35 3.70 9.56
CA VAL A 128 4.39 2.84 10.19
C VAL A 128 4.03 2.38 11.60
N LEU A 129 3.30 3.22 12.36
CA LEU A 129 2.87 2.84 13.71
C LEU A 129 1.85 1.68 13.70
N VAL A 130 1.21 1.45 12.56
CA VAL A 130 0.10 0.51 12.35
C VAL A 130 0.58 -0.75 11.60
N SER A 131 1.74 -0.73 10.94
CA SER A 131 2.33 -1.90 10.28
C SER A 131 2.75 -3.01 11.26
N MET A 132 2.84 -4.26 10.79
CA MET A 132 3.29 -5.39 11.59
C MET A 132 4.74 -5.20 12.04
N ALA A 133 5.08 -5.67 13.25
CA ALA A 133 6.45 -5.60 13.74
C ALA A 133 7.25 -6.80 13.22
N CYS A 134 8.29 -6.51 12.44
CA CYS A 134 9.25 -7.47 11.92
C CYS A 134 10.29 -7.81 12.99
N ASP A 135 10.64 -9.09 13.08
CA ASP A 135 11.64 -9.57 14.03
C ASP A 135 13.00 -9.73 13.34
N PHE A 136 13.93 -8.85 13.67
CA PHE A 136 15.31 -8.89 13.17
C PHE A 136 16.22 -9.71 14.11
N SER A 137 15.68 -10.61 14.95
CA SER A 137 16.50 -11.43 15.86
C SER A 137 17.18 -12.64 15.22
N GLY A 138 16.86 -12.96 13.97
CA GLY A 138 17.40 -14.12 13.25
C GLY A 138 17.23 -14.05 11.73
N THR A 139 16.92 -12.87 11.21
CA THR A 139 16.92 -12.54 9.78
C THR A 139 17.58 -11.18 9.64
N SER A 140 18.45 -11.03 8.65
CA SER A 140 19.12 -9.76 8.39
C SER A 140 18.18 -8.73 7.76
N GLY A 141 17.11 -9.17 7.07
CA GLY A 141 16.22 -8.27 6.33
C GLY A 141 14.76 -8.68 6.29
N TRP A 142 13.92 -7.71 5.94
CA TRP A 142 12.49 -7.87 5.67
C TRP A 142 12.10 -7.08 4.42
N CYS A 143 11.21 -7.66 3.61
CA CYS A 143 10.78 -7.13 2.31
C CYS A 143 9.38 -6.54 2.34
N ASP A 144 9.18 -5.48 1.56
CA ASP A 144 7.89 -5.10 0.98
C ASP A 144 7.86 -5.59 -0.47
N THR A 145 7.37 -6.81 -0.66
CA THR A 145 7.51 -7.60 -1.89
C THR A 145 6.72 -7.02 -3.07
N ARG A 146 5.68 -6.21 -2.80
CA ARG A 146 4.81 -5.62 -3.83
C ARG A 146 4.56 -4.14 -3.57
N PHE A 147 5.62 -3.37 -3.35
CA PHE A 147 5.52 -1.94 -3.04
C PHE A 147 4.71 -1.16 -4.10
N VAL A 148 4.97 -1.41 -5.40
CA VAL A 148 4.15 -0.87 -6.50
C VAL A 148 4.31 -1.69 -7.78
N ARG A 149 3.23 -1.97 -8.50
CA ARG A 149 3.32 -2.55 -9.86
C ARG A 149 4.02 -1.58 -10.81
N ARG A 150 4.90 -2.08 -11.69
CA ARG A 150 5.65 -1.22 -12.63
C ARG A 150 4.74 -0.43 -13.55
N GLU A 151 3.68 -1.04 -14.08
CA GLU A 151 2.71 -0.33 -14.92
C GLU A 151 2.08 0.85 -14.18
N VAL A 152 1.73 0.66 -12.91
CA VAL A 152 1.16 1.71 -12.05
C VAL A 152 2.17 2.84 -11.86
N LEU A 153 3.42 2.51 -11.48
CA LEU A 153 4.47 3.50 -11.25
C LEU A 153 4.71 4.35 -12.50
N GLU A 154 4.84 3.72 -13.67
CA GLU A 154 5.14 4.37 -14.96
C GLU A 154 4.03 5.32 -15.43
N ARG A 155 2.80 5.10 -14.98
CA ARG A 155 1.63 5.94 -15.29
C ARG A 155 1.34 6.96 -14.19
N SER A 156 1.99 6.83 -13.04
CA SER A 156 1.75 7.65 -11.87
C SER A 156 2.40 9.03 -12.00
N ARG A 157 1.95 9.97 -11.16
CA ARG A 157 2.63 11.27 -10.99
C ARG A 157 3.94 11.19 -10.21
N TYR A 158 4.28 10.02 -9.65
CA TYR A 158 5.44 9.85 -8.77
C TYR A 158 6.73 9.65 -9.54
N LEU A 159 6.65 9.16 -10.78
CA LEU A 159 7.76 9.06 -11.70
C LEU A 159 7.82 10.34 -12.56
N VAL A 160 8.82 11.18 -12.30
CA VAL A 160 9.04 12.44 -13.02
C VAL A 160 10.45 12.43 -13.60
N ASP A 161 10.56 12.65 -14.90
CA ASP A 161 11.84 12.65 -15.63
C ASP A 161 12.68 11.39 -15.34
N ASP A 162 12.06 10.21 -15.38
CA ASP A 162 12.67 8.90 -15.10
C ASP A 162 13.25 8.77 -13.68
N CYS A 163 12.76 9.58 -12.73
CA CYS A 163 13.17 9.60 -11.34
C CYS A 163 11.98 9.51 -10.39
N PHE A 164 12.16 8.84 -9.26
CA PHE A 164 11.17 8.84 -8.17
C PHE A 164 11.88 8.79 -6.81
N THR A 165 11.17 9.09 -5.74
CA THR A 165 11.73 9.10 -4.38
C THR A 165 10.86 8.33 -3.43
N VAL A 166 11.47 7.36 -2.76
CA VAL A 166 10.84 6.55 -1.73
C VAL A 166 11.36 6.99 -0.36
N ARG A 167 10.47 7.00 0.61
CA ARG A 167 10.76 7.25 2.01
C ARG A 167 10.55 5.95 2.76
N CYS A 168 11.60 5.51 3.46
CA CYS A 168 11.57 4.41 4.40
C CYS A 168 11.44 5.01 5.80
N ASP A 169 10.27 4.87 6.42
CA ASP A 169 10.07 5.25 7.82
C ASP A 169 10.28 4.02 8.71
N ILE A 170 11.04 4.16 9.79
CA ILE A 170 11.50 3.05 10.63
C ILE A 170 11.25 3.41 12.10
N VAL A 171 10.69 2.45 12.85
CA VAL A 171 10.43 2.54 14.29
C VAL A 171 11.01 1.31 14.96
N ILE A 172 12.02 1.51 15.80
CA ILE A 172 12.66 0.47 16.60
C ILE A 172 11.88 0.31 17.91
N LEU A 173 11.32 -0.88 18.11
CA LEU A 173 10.62 -1.27 19.32
C LEU A 173 11.66 -1.84 20.29
N ALA A 174 12.09 -1.03 21.25
CA ALA A 174 13.15 -1.39 22.18
C ALA A 174 12.92 -2.76 22.86
N GLY A 175 13.90 -3.66 22.71
CA GLY A 175 14.00 -4.93 23.42
C GLY A 175 14.23 -4.70 24.91
N ALA A 176 13.53 -5.47 25.74
CA ALA A 176 13.51 -5.28 27.19
C ALA A 176 14.88 -5.55 27.85
N ALA A 177 15.50 -4.50 28.39
CA ALA A 177 16.44 -4.62 29.50
C ALA A 177 16.19 -3.51 30.54
N ALA A 178 15.76 -3.94 31.73
CA ALA A 178 15.56 -3.23 32.99
C ALA A 178 14.40 -2.21 33.09
N ALA A 179 13.42 -2.62 33.91
CA ALA A 179 12.17 -1.99 34.33
C ALA A 179 10.99 -2.14 33.35
N PRO A 180 9.80 -2.57 33.83
CA PRO A 180 8.60 -2.53 33.00
C PRO A 180 8.41 -1.08 32.54
N PRO A 181 8.22 -0.82 31.24
CA PRO A 181 7.93 0.53 30.79
C PRO A 181 6.71 1.02 31.57
N PRO A 182 6.66 2.31 31.98
CA PRO A 182 5.40 2.86 32.44
C PRO A 182 4.37 2.56 31.35
N SER A 183 3.22 2.01 31.75
CA SER A 183 2.15 1.42 30.92
C SER A 183 1.46 2.42 29.97
N SER A 184 2.22 3.31 29.36
CA SER A 184 1.80 4.59 28.80
C SER A 184 2.35 4.80 27.39
N SER A 185 2.76 3.75 26.68
CA SER A 185 2.86 3.84 25.23
C SER A 185 1.48 3.58 24.64
N LEU A 186 1.01 4.47 23.76
CA LEU A 186 -0.24 4.27 23.02
C LEU A 186 -0.26 2.92 22.28
N PHE A 187 0.92 2.43 21.89
CA PHE A 187 1.11 1.14 21.22
C PHE A 187 0.82 -0.07 22.12
N GLY A 188 1.31 -0.09 23.37
CA GLY A 188 0.98 -1.16 24.32
C GLY A 188 -0.51 -1.21 24.65
N ALA A 189 -1.20 -0.07 24.57
CA ALA A 189 -2.65 0.00 24.71
C ALA A 189 -3.37 -0.70 23.54
N VAL A 190 -2.99 -0.44 22.28
CA VAL A 190 -3.59 -1.06 21.09
C VAL A 190 -3.45 -2.59 21.11
N GLU A 191 -2.25 -3.11 21.37
CA GLU A 191 -2.01 -4.56 21.46
C GLU A 191 -2.76 -5.18 22.65
N SER A 192 -2.89 -4.45 23.77
CA SER A 192 -3.70 -4.89 24.91
C SER A 192 -5.20 -4.96 24.59
N PHE A 193 -5.73 -4.07 23.74
CA PHE A 193 -7.10 -4.14 23.26
C PHE A 193 -7.32 -5.30 22.29
N GLY A 194 -6.39 -5.58 21.37
CA GLY A 194 -6.46 -6.78 20.52
C GLY A 194 -6.52 -8.07 21.35
N ARG A 195 -5.66 -8.20 22.38
CA ARG A 195 -5.71 -9.33 23.33
C ARG A 195 -7.02 -9.38 24.12
N LEU A 196 -7.58 -8.23 24.48
CA LEU A 196 -8.86 -8.15 25.20
C LEU A 196 -10.01 -8.72 24.36
N LEU A 197 -10.04 -8.41 23.05
CA LEU A 197 -11.00 -9.00 22.13
C LEU A 197 -10.86 -10.53 22.07
N GLY A 198 -9.65 -11.04 21.83
CA GLY A 198 -9.43 -12.49 21.68
C GLY A 198 -9.63 -13.33 22.95
N ARG A 199 -9.51 -12.73 24.15
CA ARG A 199 -9.78 -13.44 25.42
C ARG A 199 -11.22 -13.38 25.87
N GLU A 200 -12.00 -12.44 25.31
CA GLU A 200 -13.40 -12.18 25.69
C GLU A 200 -13.62 -11.85 27.18
N GLU A 201 -12.54 -11.57 27.93
CA GLU A 201 -12.58 -11.30 29.36
C GLU A 201 -13.29 -9.97 29.65
N GLY A 202 -14.48 -10.05 30.26
CA GLY A 202 -15.28 -8.87 30.60
C GLY A 202 -16.18 -8.38 29.47
N ALA A 203 -16.36 -9.18 28.41
CA ALA A 203 -17.32 -8.90 27.36
C ALA A 203 -18.74 -8.76 27.95
N ASP A 204 -19.43 -7.69 27.53
CA ASP A 204 -20.74 -7.28 28.05
C ASP A 204 -21.80 -7.13 26.94
N VAL A 205 -21.45 -7.54 25.71
CA VAL A 205 -22.33 -7.70 24.56
C VAL A 205 -21.89 -8.88 23.70
N THR A 206 -22.84 -9.51 23.03
CA THR A 206 -22.59 -10.56 22.04
C THR A 206 -23.31 -10.19 20.75
N PHE A 207 -22.65 -10.34 19.61
CA PHE A 207 -23.25 -10.18 18.29
C PHE A 207 -23.46 -11.53 17.64
N GLU A 208 -24.58 -11.70 16.93
CA GLU A 208 -24.85 -12.85 16.08
C GLU A 208 -24.86 -12.36 14.63
N VAL A 209 -23.89 -12.82 13.83
CA VAL A 209 -23.63 -12.33 12.46
C VAL A 209 -23.29 -13.53 11.57
N GLY A 210 -24.00 -13.72 10.47
CA GLY A 210 -23.74 -14.84 9.54
C GLY A 210 -23.84 -16.24 10.17
N GLY A 211 -24.53 -16.39 11.30
CA GLY A 211 -24.61 -17.66 12.05
C GLY A 211 -23.47 -17.87 13.07
N GLU A 212 -22.49 -16.97 13.11
CA GLU A 212 -21.43 -16.93 14.12
C GLU A 212 -21.76 -15.97 15.27
N THR A 213 -21.13 -16.19 16.43
CA THR A 213 -21.28 -15.33 17.61
C THR A 213 -19.97 -14.67 18.00
N PHE A 214 -20.00 -13.36 18.26
CA PHE A 214 -18.84 -12.56 18.61
C PHE A 214 -19.04 -11.86 19.96
N ALA A 215 -18.23 -12.18 20.97
CA ALA A 215 -18.23 -11.47 22.24
C ALA A 215 -17.42 -10.16 22.14
N ALA A 216 -17.94 -9.06 22.69
CA ALA A 216 -17.28 -7.76 22.63
C ALA A 216 -17.61 -6.87 23.84
N HIS A 217 -17.01 -5.68 23.85
CA HIS A 217 -17.06 -4.71 24.94
C HIS A 217 -17.74 -3.43 24.46
N ARG A 218 -18.91 -3.12 25.02
CA ARG A 218 -19.74 -1.98 24.60
C ARG A 218 -18.99 -0.65 24.68
N CYS A 219 -18.20 -0.46 25.74
CA CYS A 219 -17.44 0.76 25.95
C CYS A 219 -16.37 1.00 24.87
N VAL A 220 -15.72 -0.07 24.38
CA VAL A 220 -14.72 0.02 23.31
C VAL A 220 -15.40 0.34 21.98
N LEU A 221 -16.47 -0.37 21.65
CA LEU A 221 -17.27 -0.15 20.43
C LEU A 221 -17.82 1.29 20.38
N ALA A 222 -18.44 1.76 21.46
CA ALA A 222 -19.01 3.09 21.54
C ALA A 222 -17.96 4.21 21.49
N ALA A 223 -16.76 3.97 22.03
CA ALA A 223 -15.67 4.95 21.94
C ALA A 223 -15.16 5.13 20.50
N ARG A 224 -15.32 4.11 19.65
CA ARG A 224 -14.71 4.03 18.32
C ARG A 224 -15.70 4.23 17.17
N SER A 225 -17.00 4.04 17.41
CA SER A 225 -18.07 4.22 16.44
C SER A 225 -19.25 4.95 17.07
N LYS A 226 -19.67 6.05 16.44
CA LYS A 226 -20.86 6.81 16.84
C LYS A 226 -22.15 6.03 16.66
N VAL A 227 -22.17 5.12 15.70
CA VAL A 227 -23.31 4.23 15.45
C VAL A 227 -23.43 3.23 16.60
N PHE A 228 -22.33 2.56 16.98
CA PHE A 228 -22.35 1.68 18.15
C PHE A 228 -22.61 2.43 19.46
N GLU A 229 -22.12 3.67 19.62
CA GLU A 229 -22.46 4.51 20.77
C GLU A 229 -23.98 4.72 20.89
N ALA A 230 -24.63 5.09 19.79
CA ALA A 230 -26.06 5.30 19.74
C ALA A 230 -26.87 3.99 19.91
N GLU A 231 -26.43 2.90 19.29
CA GLU A 231 -27.10 1.61 19.33
C GLU A 231 -27.02 0.97 20.71
N LEU A 232 -25.83 1.02 21.34
CA LEU A 232 -25.57 0.35 22.61
C LEU A 232 -25.94 1.23 23.81
N PHE A 233 -25.73 2.54 23.77
CA PHE A 233 -25.99 3.44 24.92
C PHE A 233 -27.13 4.43 24.69
N GLY A 234 -27.68 4.50 23.49
CA GLY A 234 -28.80 5.39 23.18
C GLY A 234 -30.16 4.88 23.68
N PRO A 235 -31.21 5.70 23.49
CA PRO A 235 -32.56 5.40 23.97
C PRO A 235 -33.22 4.19 23.28
N MET A 236 -32.64 3.68 22.19
CA MET A 236 -33.08 2.49 21.45
C MET A 236 -32.42 1.18 21.94
N ARG A 237 -31.66 1.22 23.06
CA ARG A 237 -30.99 0.04 23.63
C ARG A 237 -31.93 -1.17 23.69
N GLU A 238 -31.57 -2.23 22.98
CA GLU A 238 -32.22 -3.54 23.13
C GLU A 238 -32.08 -4.00 24.60
N GLY A 239 -33.18 -4.55 25.14
CA GLY A 239 -33.45 -4.69 26.57
C GLY A 239 -32.29 -5.10 27.49
N ALA A 240 -32.29 -4.54 28.70
CA ALA A 240 -31.16 -4.38 29.60
C ALA A 240 -30.53 -5.63 30.27
N ALA A 241 -30.53 -6.83 29.66
CA ALA A 241 -29.81 -7.99 30.20
C ALA A 241 -29.36 -8.92 29.07
N ALA A 242 -28.03 -9.06 28.90
CA ALA A 242 -27.40 -9.98 27.94
C ALA A 242 -28.06 -9.97 26.54
N SER A 243 -28.06 -8.80 25.90
CA SER A 243 -28.62 -8.62 24.56
C SER A 243 -27.66 -9.20 23.53
N VAL A 244 -28.03 -10.34 22.94
CA VAL A 244 -27.47 -10.78 21.67
C VAL A 244 -27.98 -9.81 20.60
N VAL A 245 -27.09 -9.03 20.01
CA VAL A 245 -27.40 -8.09 18.92
C VAL A 245 -27.27 -8.84 17.61
N ARG A 246 -28.34 -8.91 16.82
CA ARG A 246 -28.33 -9.60 15.53
C ARG A 246 -28.00 -8.65 14.39
N ILE A 247 -27.06 -9.04 13.53
CA ILE A 247 -26.75 -8.33 12.31
C ILE A 247 -26.99 -9.26 11.12
N GLU A 248 -28.09 -9.00 10.39
CA GLU A 248 -28.55 -9.86 9.29
C GLU A 248 -27.84 -9.56 7.96
N ASP A 249 -27.52 -8.30 7.70
CA ASP A 249 -26.94 -7.84 6.42
C ASP A 249 -25.40 -7.67 6.48
N MET A 250 -24.68 -8.68 6.99
CA MET A 250 -23.21 -8.68 7.01
C MET A 250 -22.66 -10.11 7.17
N ASP A 251 -21.60 -10.41 6.43
CA ASP A 251 -20.88 -11.68 6.56
C ASP A 251 -20.02 -11.70 7.83
N ALA A 252 -19.87 -12.88 8.42
CA ALA A 252 -19.14 -13.05 9.67
C ALA A 252 -17.67 -12.61 9.57
N GLU A 253 -17.00 -12.92 8.45
CA GLU A 253 -15.62 -12.51 8.18
C GLU A 253 -15.44 -10.99 8.07
N VAL A 254 -16.40 -10.31 7.44
CA VAL A 254 -16.40 -8.84 7.32
C VAL A 254 -16.57 -8.23 8.71
N PHE A 255 -17.46 -8.78 9.52
CA PHE A 255 -17.65 -8.32 10.89
C PHE A 255 -16.44 -8.61 11.78
N ARG A 256 -15.76 -9.75 11.60
CA ARG A 256 -14.49 -10.06 12.26
C ARG A 256 -13.43 -9.02 11.93
N GLY A 257 -13.31 -8.64 10.66
CA GLY A 257 -12.42 -7.57 10.22
C GLY A 257 -12.75 -6.21 10.84
N LEU A 258 -14.04 -5.87 10.88
CA LEU A 258 -14.56 -4.65 11.51
C LEU A 258 -14.21 -4.61 13.01
N LEU A 259 -14.45 -5.70 13.74
CA LEU A 259 -14.12 -5.81 15.17
C LEU A 259 -12.62 -5.73 15.40
N SER A 260 -11.82 -6.46 14.62
CA SER A 260 -10.36 -6.40 14.72
C SER A 260 -9.88 -4.95 14.60
N PHE A 261 -10.32 -4.22 13.57
CA PHE A 261 -9.97 -2.81 13.38
C PHE A 261 -10.43 -1.91 14.54
N ILE A 262 -11.62 -2.14 15.12
CA ILE A 262 -12.09 -1.32 16.24
C ILE A 262 -11.13 -1.41 17.43
N TYR A 263 -10.59 -2.59 17.72
CA TYR A 263 -9.69 -2.83 18.84
C TYR A 263 -8.22 -2.55 18.53
N THR A 264 -7.78 -2.76 17.30
CA THR A 264 -6.36 -2.68 16.92
C THR A 264 -6.01 -1.45 16.06
N ASP A 265 -7.00 -0.82 15.43
CA ASP A 265 -6.79 0.26 14.44
C ASP A 265 -5.89 -0.19 13.26
N VAL A 266 -5.81 -1.50 13.00
CA VAL A 266 -5.06 -2.12 11.88
C VAL A 266 -6.05 -2.74 10.89
N LEU A 267 -5.81 -2.56 9.59
CA LEU A 267 -6.58 -3.28 8.56
C LEU A 267 -6.19 -4.77 8.66
N PRO A 268 -7.15 -5.70 8.79
CA PRO A 268 -6.84 -7.13 8.87
C PRO A 268 -6.08 -7.59 7.62
N ASP A 269 -5.14 -8.51 7.81
CA ASP A 269 -4.33 -9.07 6.73
C ASP A 269 -5.21 -9.86 5.75
N GLN A 270 -4.91 -9.74 4.47
CA GLN A 270 -5.73 -10.24 3.37
C GLN A 270 -5.49 -11.73 3.09
N GLY A 271 -4.40 -12.30 3.62
CA GLY A 271 -4.01 -13.70 3.44
C GLY A 271 -4.72 -14.71 4.33
N ASP A 272 -5.44 -14.27 5.37
CA ASP A 272 -6.08 -15.16 6.37
C ASP A 272 -7.53 -15.56 5.98
N LEU A 273 -7.96 -15.19 4.77
CA LEU A 273 -9.31 -15.49 4.23
C LEU A 273 -9.46 -16.95 3.73
N GLY A 274 -8.50 -17.85 4.00
CA GLY A 274 -8.41 -19.16 3.36
C GLY A 274 -7.99 -20.35 4.23
N ASP A 275 -8.02 -20.23 5.56
CA ASP A 275 -7.67 -21.35 6.46
C ASP A 275 -8.86 -22.31 6.70
N GLU A 276 -9.48 -22.78 5.61
CA GLU A 276 -10.06 -24.12 5.56
C GLU A 276 -9.24 -24.93 4.57
N ALA A 277 -8.29 -25.69 5.15
CA ALA A 277 -7.38 -26.62 4.49
C ALA A 277 -7.92 -27.14 3.14
N HIS A 278 -7.40 -26.58 2.05
CA HIS A 278 -7.36 -27.29 0.78
C HIS A 278 -6.52 -28.54 1.03
N GLU A 279 -7.18 -29.65 1.34
CA GLU A 279 -6.55 -30.97 1.31
C GLU A 279 -5.84 -31.04 -0.04
N TRP A 280 -4.50 -31.12 0.01
CA TRP A 280 -3.66 -31.29 -1.16
C TRP A 280 -4.15 -32.53 -1.92
N HIS A 281 -4.89 -32.32 -3.01
CA HIS A 281 -5.00 -33.32 -4.05
C HIS A 281 -3.74 -33.19 -4.88
N ASP A 282 -2.82 -34.11 -4.61
CA ASP A 282 -1.67 -34.43 -5.46
C ASP A 282 -2.20 -34.94 -6.82
N ASP A 283 -2.72 -34.07 -7.67
CA ASP A 283 -2.97 -34.39 -9.07
C ASP A 283 -2.34 -33.28 -9.91
N ASP A 284 -1.21 -33.64 -10.52
CA ASP A 284 -0.48 -32.89 -11.54
C ASP A 284 -1.43 -32.43 -12.67
N ASP A 285 -1.76 -31.14 -12.77
CA ASP A 285 -2.25 -30.52 -14.00
C ASP A 285 -1.73 -29.06 -14.09
N ASP A 286 -0.96 -28.79 -15.15
CA ASP A 286 -0.28 -27.53 -15.48
C ASP A 286 -1.27 -26.38 -15.87
N ASP A 287 -2.04 -25.83 -14.93
CA ASP A 287 -2.83 -24.58 -15.11
C ASP A 287 -2.76 -23.69 -13.82
N ASP A 288 -1.55 -23.29 -13.41
CA ASP A 288 -1.32 -22.45 -12.21
C ASP A 288 -1.75 -20.97 -12.37
N ASP A 289 -2.03 -20.48 -13.59
CA ASP A 289 -2.36 -19.06 -13.82
C ASP A 289 -3.81 -18.68 -13.41
N ASP A 290 -4.75 -19.65 -13.31
CA ASP A 290 -6.17 -19.36 -13.00
C ASP A 290 -6.47 -19.27 -11.49
N VAL A 291 -5.60 -19.81 -10.62
CA VAL A 291 -5.82 -19.88 -9.16
C VAL A 291 -5.56 -18.54 -8.46
N ASP A 292 -4.63 -17.73 -8.99
CA ASP A 292 -4.29 -16.42 -8.41
C ASP A 292 -5.38 -15.36 -8.67
N ASP A 293 -6.03 -15.39 -9.84
CA ASP A 293 -7.10 -14.45 -10.20
C ASP A 293 -8.34 -14.60 -9.30
N GLU A 294 -8.73 -15.83 -8.94
CA GLU A 294 -9.89 -16.08 -8.06
C GLU A 294 -9.66 -15.53 -6.65
N ARG A 295 -8.46 -15.72 -6.10
CA ARG A 295 -8.09 -15.21 -4.77
C ARG A 295 -8.06 -13.69 -4.73
N GLU A 296 -7.55 -13.04 -5.77
CA GLU A 296 -7.56 -11.58 -5.87
C GLU A 296 -9.00 -11.01 -5.92
N GLU A 297 -9.90 -11.67 -6.66
CA GLU A 297 -11.33 -11.29 -6.71
C GLU A 297 -12.03 -11.46 -5.35
N GLU A 298 -11.71 -12.51 -4.59
CA GLU A 298 -12.24 -12.74 -3.23
C GLU A 298 -11.79 -11.63 -2.27
N ILE A 299 -10.50 -11.30 -2.29
CA ILE A 299 -9.93 -10.22 -1.46
C ILE A 299 -10.58 -8.87 -1.82
N ALA A 300 -10.71 -8.58 -3.13
CA ALA A 300 -11.37 -7.38 -3.61
C ALA A 300 -12.83 -7.33 -3.13
N THR A 301 -13.54 -8.45 -3.19
CA THR A 301 -14.93 -8.56 -2.73
C THR A 301 -15.04 -8.34 -1.23
N TRP A 302 -14.15 -8.93 -0.44
CA TRP A 302 -14.10 -8.73 1.01
C TRP A 302 -13.82 -7.27 1.38
N LEU A 303 -12.86 -6.60 0.71
CA LEU A 303 -12.58 -5.17 0.91
C LEU A 303 -13.78 -4.27 0.57
N GLN A 304 -14.48 -4.58 -0.52
CA GLN A 304 -15.70 -3.86 -0.90
C GLN A 304 -16.77 -3.98 0.19
N LYS A 305 -17.04 -5.20 0.68
CA LYS A 305 -17.99 -5.44 1.78
C LYS A 305 -17.55 -4.76 3.08
N LEU A 306 -16.24 -4.80 3.40
CA LEU A 306 -15.69 -4.12 4.58
C LEU A 306 -15.81 -2.60 4.48
N THR A 307 -15.74 -2.02 3.28
CA THR A 307 -15.99 -0.60 3.03
C THR A 307 -17.44 -0.23 3.34
N VAL A 308 -18.40 -1.04 2.90
CA VAL A 308 -19.83 -0.87 3.23
C VAL A 308 -20.03 -0.92 4.75
N ALA A 309 -19.40 -1.89 5.43
CA ALA A 309 -19.48 -2.01 6.89
C ALA A 309 -18.82 -0.82 7.60
N ALA A 310 -17.65 -0.37 7.14
CA ALA A 310 -16.95 0.77 7.69
C ALA A 310 -17.79 2.06 7.57
N ASP A 311 -18.45 2.27 6.44
CA ASP A 311 -19.37 3.40 6.25
C ASP A 311 -20.61 3.28 7.15
N ARG A 312 -21.24 2.09 7.20
CA ARG A 312 -22.40 1.80 8.06
C ARG A 312 -22.14 2.10 9.53
N TYR A 313 -20.93 1.82 10.03
CA TYR A 313 -20.55 2.04 11.43
C TYR A 313 -19.73 3.32 11.65
N ASP A 314 -19.66 4.22 10.67
CA ASP A 314 -18.95 5.50 10.73
C ASP A 314 -17.46 5.38 11.13
N LEU A 315 -16.78 4.39 10.58
CA LEU A 315 -15.34 4.14 10.75
C LEU A 315 -14.55 4.73 9.58
N GLN A 316 -14.50 6.07 9.50
CA GLN A 316 -13.91 6.79 8.37
C GLN A 316 -12.44 6.40 8.06
N ARG A 317 -11.65 6.06 9.09
CA ARG A 317 -10.26 5.64 8.89
C ARG A 317 -10.17 4.24 8.26
N LEU A 318 -11.01 3.30 8.68
CA LEU A 318 -11.06 1.97 8.07
C LEU A 318 -11.48 2.08 6.61
N LYS A 319 -12.51 2.87 6.34
CA LYS A 319 -13.00 3.14 4.99
C LYS A 319 -11.88 3.64 4.07
N LEU A 320 -11.10 4.62 4.51
CA LEU A 320 -9.94 5.12 3.75
C LEU A 320 -8.88 4.04 3.50
N LEU A 321 -8.59 3.19 4.49
CA LEU A 321 -7.64 2.09 4.32
C LEU A 321 -8.16 1.05 3.32
N CYS A 322 -9.46 0.76 3.32
CA CYS A 322 -10.06 -0.11 2.30
C CYS A 322 -10.00 0.52 0.90
N GLU A 323 -10.23 1.83 0.77
CA GLU A 323 -10.05 2.55 -0.51
C GLU A 323 -8.63 2.42 -1.06
N GLU A 324 -7.63 2.55 -0.18
CA GLU A 324 -6.23 2.41 -0.54
C GLU A 324 -5.88 0.95 -0.90
N GLY A 325 -6.36 -0.02 -0.13
CA GLY A 325 -6.11 -1.44 -0.40
C GLY A 325 -6.78 -1.94 -1.69
N MET A 326 -7.93 -1.38 -2.07
CA MET A 326 -8.61 -1.75 -3.33
C MET A 326 -7.87 -1.29 -4.58
N TYR A 327 -6.91 -0.35 -4.46
CA TYR A 327 -6.17 0.19 -5.59
C TYR A 327 -5.47 -0.89 -6.41
N ASP A 328 -4.86 -1.86 -5.72
CA ASP A 328 -4.11 -2.94 -6.36
C ASP A 328 -5.01 -3.99 -7.02
N TYR A 329 -6.32 -3.95 -6.79
CA TYR A 329 -7.28 -4.91 -7.32
C TYR A 329 -8.19 -4.31 -8.40
N ILE A 330 -7.91 -3.08 -8.87
CA ILE A 330 -8.67 -2.46 -9.96
C ILE A 330 -8.31 -3.14 -11.28
N SER A 331 -9.25 -3.89 -11.83
CA SER A 331 -9.13 -4.59 -13.10
C SER A 331 -10.35 -4.35 -13.98
N GLU A 332 -10.33 -4.90 -15.19
CA GLU A 332 -11.45 -4.79 -16.13
C GLU A 332 -12.74 -5.44 -15.59
N ARG A 333 -12.60 -6.38 -14.65
CA ARG A 333 -13.69 -7.15 -14.04
C ARG A 333 -14.23 -6.49 -12.77
N THR A 334 -13.37 -5.80 -12.02
CA THR A 334 -13.72 -5.20 -10.72
C THR A 334 -14.02 -3.71 -10.80
N VAL A 335 -13.59 -3.01 -11.85
CA VAL A 335 -13.71 -1.54 -11.93
C VAL A 335 -15.15 -1.05 -11.90
N GLU A 336 -16.11 -1.78 -12.49
CA GLU A 336 -17.52 -1.37 -12.47
C GLU A 336 -18.09 -1.40 -11.04
N SER A 337 -17.91 -2.51 -10.33
CA SER A 337 -18.42 -2.69 -8.97
C SER A 337 -17.75 -1.73 -7.99
N MET A 338 -16.42 -1.55 -8.08
CA MET A 338 -15.68 -0.59 -7.25
C MET A 338 -16.10 0.86 -7.53
N LEU A 339 -16.33 1.23 -8.79
CA LEU A 339 -16.77 2.58 -9.14
C LEU A 339 -18.18 2.88 -8.62
N ILE A 340 -19.10 1.91 -8.72
CA ILE A 340 -20.45 2.01 -8.15
C ILE A 340 -20.37 2.14 -6.63
N LEU A 341 -19.58 1.28 -5.98
CA LEU A 341 -19.35 1.33 -4.54
C LEU A 341 -18.82 2.69 -4.11
N ALA A 342 -17.86 3.21 -4.86
CA ALA A 342 -17.22 4.48 -4.56
C ALA A 342 -18.18 5.67 -4.67
N GLU A 343 -19.07 5.66 -5.67
CA GLU A 343 -20.14 6.66 -5.79
C GLU A 343 -21.14 6.55 -4.63
N HIS A 344 -21.60 5.34 -4.32
CA HIS A 344 -22.63 5.09 -3.30
C HIS A 344 -22.16 5.43 -1.89
N HIS A 345 -20.92 5.05 -1.55
CA HIS A 345 -20.33 5.31 -0.25
C HIS A 345 -19.47 6.57 -0.23
N HIS A 346 -19.43 7.39 -1.29
CA HIS A 346 -18.63 8.62 -1.33
C HIS A 346 -17.12 8.40 -1.08
N CYS A 347 -16.57 7.28 -1.54
CA CYS A 347 -15.16 6.93 -1.48
C CYS A 347 -14.40 7.67 -2.59
N ARG A 348 -13.79 8.82 -2.27
CA ARG A 348 -13.20 9.69 -3.29
C ARG A 348 -11.90 9.14 -3.84
N VAL A 349 -11.07 8.54 -3.00
CA VAL A 349 -9.75 8.03 -3.40
C VAL A 349 -9.94 6.85 -4.34
N LEU A 350 -10.86 5.93 -3.99
CA LEU A 350 -11.20 4.80 -4.86
C LEU A 350 -11.84 5.28 -6.18
N LYS A 351 -12.77 6.24 -6.12
CA LYS A 351 -13.40 6.78 -7.33
C LYS A 351 -12.39 7.38 -8.30
N ASP A 352 -11.48 8.21 -7.79
CA ASP A 352 -10.43 8.83 -8.60
C ASP A 352 -9.53 7.74 -9.22
N ALA A 353 -9.15 6.71 -8.45
CA ALA A 353 -8.37 5.59 -8.96
C ALA A 353 -9.07 4.80 -10.08
N CYS A 354 -10.37 4.50 -9.93
CA CYS A 354 -11.16 3.86 -10.98
C CYS A 354 -11.26 4.72 -12.24
N LEU A 355 -11.44 6.03 -12.08
CA LEU A 355 -11.50 6.98 -13.20
C LEU A 355 -10.13 7.11 -13.91
N ASP A 356 -9.04 7.10 -13.17
CA ASP A 356 -7.67 7.10 -13.70
C ASP A 356 -7.38 5.81 -14.48
N PHE A 357 -7.79 4.65 -13.97
CA PHE A 357 -7.71 3.37 -14.67
C PHE A 357 -8.48 3.41 -16.00
N LEU A 358 -9.73 3.87 -15.97
CA LEU A 358 -10.58 3.98 -17.17
C LEU A 358 -10.09 5.04 -18.15
N SER A 359 -9.29 6.02 -17.72
CA SER A 359 -8.70 7.03 -18.61
C SER A 359 -7.71 6.42 -19.62
N SER A 360 -7.24 5.19 -19.39
CA SER A 360 -6.47 4.38 -20.33
C SER A 360 -7.29 3.97 -21.56
N HIS A 361 -6.87 4.33 -22.77
CA HIS A 361 -7.57 3.88 -23.99
C HIS A 361 -7.58 2.34 -24.11
N GLY A 362 -6.53 1.66 -23.65
CA GLY A 362 -6.45 0.20 -23.64
C GLY A 362 -7.47 -0.42 -22.69
N ASN A 363 -7.47 0.00 -21.43
CA ASN A 363 -8.31 -0.58 -20.39
C ASN A 363 -9.79 -0.27 -20.67
N LEU A 364 -10.10 0.96 -21.09
CA LEU A 364 -11.46 1.33 -21.49
C LEU A 364 -11.96 0.48 -22.65
N ARG A 365 -11.12 0.26 -23.66
CA ARG A 365 -11.52 -0.56 -24.81
C ARG A 365 -11.89 -1.95 -24.35
N LYS A 366 -11.07 -2.58 -23.51
CA LYS A 366 -11.32 -3.94 -23.03
C LYS A 366 -12.56 -4.02 -22.14
N VAL A 367 -12.76 -3.06 -21.22
CA VAL A 367 -13.98 -2.94 -20.41
C VAL A 367 -15.24 -2.74 -21.28
N MET A 368 -15.11 -2.11 -22.45
CA MET A 368 -16.22 -1.89 -23.38
C MET A 368 -16.35 -2.97 -24.46
N GLU A 369 -15.63 -4.10 -24.37
CA GLU A 369 -15.75 -5.16 -25.36
C GLU A 369 -17.12 -5.86 -25.25
N PRO A 370 -17.93 -5.91 -26.32
CA PRO A 370 -19.30 -6.41 -26.28
C PRO A 370 -19.41 -7.92 -25.97
N ASP A 371 -18.31 -8.66 -26.10
CA ASP A 371 -18.23 -10.10 -25.82
C ASP A 371 -17.52 -10.41 -24.48
N GLY A 372 -17.08 -9.39 -23.73
CA GLY A 372 -16.23 -9.55 -22.53
C GLY A 372 -16.95 -10.04 -21.26
N GLY A 373 -18.28 -9.92 -21.19
CA GLY A 373 -19.06 -10.35 -20.01
C GLY A 373 -18.97 -9.41 -18.79
N TYR A 374 -18.09 -8.42 -18.82
CA TYR A 374 -17.95 -7.29 -17.89
C TYR A 374 -18.11 -5.98 -18.67
N GLY A 375 -18.58 -4.91 -18.01
CA GLY A 375 -18.94 -3.67 -18.71
C GLY A 375 -19.12 -2.49 -17.78
N LEU A 376 -19.61 -1.36 -18.34
CA LEU A 376 -20.08 -0.21 -17.56
C LEU A 376 -21.60 -0.02 -17.73
N ASP A 377 -22.31 -1.06 -18.17
CA ASP A 377 -23.72 -0.99 -18.52
C ASP A 377 -24.57 -0.62 -17.29
N HIS A 378 -24.27 -1.18 -16.12
CA HIS A 378 -25.00 -0.85 -14.90
C HIS A 378 -24.74 0.60 -14.48
N VAL A 379 -23.52 1.11 -14.69
CA VAL A 379 -23.18 2.53 -14.48
C VAL A 379 -23.96 3.43 -15.44
N ILE A 380 -23.99 3.08 -16.74
CA ILE A 380 -24.65 3.86 -17.78
C ILE A 380 -26.17 3.92 -17.54
N GLU A 381 -26.77 2.80 -17.16
CA GLU A 381 -28.22 2.69 -16.93
C GLU A 381 -28.66 3.36 -15.63
N ASN A 382 -27.90 3.19 -14.53
CA ASN A 382 -28.36 3.55 -13.19
C ASN A 382 -27.71 4.80 -12.60
N PHE A 383 -26.58 5.29 -13.15
CA PHE A 383 -25.82 6.41 -12.59
C PHE A 383 -25.52 7.53 -13.60
N PRO A 384 -26.52 8.32 -14.03
CA PRO A 384 -26.35 9.35 -15.06
C PRO A 384 -25.33 10.45 -14.71
N SER A 385 -25.17 10.76 -13.42
CA SER A 385 -24.15 11.70 -12.93
C SER A 385 -22.74 11.17 -13.17
N LEU A 386 -22.51 9.90 -12.81
CA LEU A 386 -21.25 9.20 -12.97
C LEU A 386 -20.90 9.01 -14.46
N THR A 387 -21.90 8.66 -15.28
CA THR A 387 -21.75 8.59 -16.74
C THR A 387 -21.35 9.94 -17.34
N LYS A 388 -21.95 11.04 -16.89
CA LYS A 388 -21.59 12.38 -17.35
C LYS A 388 -20.16 12.75 -16.93
N GLU A 389 -19.75 12.35 -15.74
CA GLU A 389 -18.40 12.57 -15.21
C GLU A 389 -17.35 11.77 -15.99
N LEU A 390 -17.62 10.48 -16.28
CA LEU A 390 -16.80 9.65 -17.16
C LEU A 390 -16.60 10.31 -18.53
N ILE A 391 -17.69 10.73 -19.18
CA ILE A 391 -17.64 11.44 -20.48
C ILE A 391 -16.79 12.72 -20.37
N GLY A 392 -16.96 13.48 -19.28
CA GLY A 392 -16.18 14.68 -19.00
C GLY A 392 -14.68 14.38 -18.86
N ASN A 393 -14.33 13.34 -18.10
CA ASN A 393 -12.95 12.92 -17.91
C ASN A 393 -12.31 12.52 -19.24
N PHE A 394 -13.02 11.75 -20.07
CA PHE A 394 -12.55 11.39 -21.41
C PHE A 394 -12.35 12.60 -22.34
N ALA A 395 -13.25 13.59 -22.27
CA ALA A 395 -13.10 14.82 -23.06
C ALA A 395 -11.85 15.61 -22.67
N ILE A 396 -11.51 15.63 -21.37
CA ILE A 396 -10.28 16.27 -20.86
C ILE A 396 -9.04 15.51 -21.34
N VAL A 397 -9.02 14.19 -21.19
CA VAL A 397 -7.89 13.34 -21.62
C VAL A 397 -7.65 13.48 -23.13
N MET A 398 -8.70 13.44 -23.97
CA MET A 398 -8.57 13.66 -25.41
C MET A 398 -8.08 15.07 -25.77
N SER A 399 -8.49 16.09 -25.00
CA SER A 399 -8.01 17.47 -25.21
C SER A 399 -6.51 17.58 -24.91
N ASN A 400 -6.04 16.96 -23.81
CA ASN A 400 -4.62 16.95 -23.43
C ASN A 400 -3.73 16.22 -24.45
N ILE A 401 -4.23 15.15 -25.08
CA ILE A 401 -3.54 14.45 -26.18
C ILE A 401 -3.46 15.36 -27.43
N SER A 402 -4.53 16.09 -27.74
CA SER A 402 -4.55 17.02 -28.88
C SER A 402 -3.61 18.22 -28.69
N ASP A 403 -3.46 18.71 -27.46
CA ASP A 403 -2.52 19.78 -27.13
C ASP A 403 -1.06 19.28 -27.12
N SER A 404 -0.80 18.09 -26.57
CA SER A 404 0.53 17.47 -26.58
C SER A 404 1.01 17.13 -27.99
N SER A 405 0.12 16.62 -28.85
CA SER A 405 0.42 16.38 -30.26
C SER A 405 0.60 17.68 -31.06
N ASN A 406 -0.13 18.75 -30.74
CA ASN A 406 0.11 20.08 -31.30
C ASN A 406 1.47 20.67 -30.88
N VAL A 407 1.87 20.57 -29.62
CA VAL A 407 3.20 20.99 -29.14
C VAL A 407 4.32 20.18 -29.82
N SER A 408 4.10 18.88 -30.01
CA SER A 408 5.03 18.00 -30.74
C SER A 408 5.16 18.38 -32.22
N ASN A 409 4.04 18.71 -32.87
CA ASN A 409 4.01 19.13 -34.27
C ASN A 409 4.58 20.54 -34.49
N VAL A 410 4.40 21.46 -33.53
CA VAL A 410 5.03 22.78 -33.54
C VAL A 410 6.55 22.68 -33.35
N ARG A 411 7.03 21.82 -32.44
CA ARG A 411 8.47 21.53 -32.28
C ARG A 411 9.08 20.89 -33.53
N ARG A 412 8.38 19.94 -34.18
CA ARG A 412 8.84 19.36 -35.46
C ARG A 412 8.88 20.38 -36.60
N ARG A 413 7.88 21.27 -36.73
CA ARG A 413 7.90 22.36 -37.72
C ARG A 413 9.05 23.34 -37.49
N SER A 414 9.31 23.71 -36.23
CA SER A 414 10.47 24.55 -35.86
C SER A 414 11.82 23.90 -36.15
N LEU A 415 11.92 22.56 -36.16
CA LEU A 415 13.16 21.86 -36.48
C LEU A 415 13.37 21.80 -38.00
N VAL A 416 12.30 21.51 -38.76
CA VAL A 416 12.32 21.46 -40.23
C VAL A 416 12.56 22.85 -40.86
N GLU A 417 12.03 23.92 -40.28
CA GLU A 417 12.30 25.29 -40.76
C GLU A 417 13.74 25.77 -40.48
N ARG A 418 14.44 25.16 -39.50
CA ARG A 418 15.88 25.41 -39.29
C ARG A 418 16.77 24.60 -40.23
N GLU A 419 16.34 23.42 -40.68
CA GLU A 419 17.09 22.60 -41.64
C GLU A 419 16.97 23.11 -43.09
N VAL A 420 15.86 23.78 -43.45
CA VAL A 420 15.65 24.32 -44.81
C VAL A 420 16.30 25.72 -45.01
N GLY A 421 16.73 26.39 -43.94
CA GLY A 421 17.36 27.72 -44.02
C GLY A 421 18.89 27.75 -44.16
N GLY A 422 19.54 26.59 -44.33
CA GLY A 422 20.99 26.45 -44.20
C GLY A 422 21.81 26.41 -45.50
N GLU A 423 21.20 26.51 -46.68
CA GLU A 423 21.90 26.20 -47.94
C GLU A 423 21.66 27.26 -49.02
N GLU A 424 22.14 28.49 -48.82
CA GLU A 424 22.41 29.42 -49.92
C GLU A 424 23.40 30.53 -49.49
N ALA A 425 24.71 30.25 -49.59
CA ALA A 425 25.75 31.27 -49.72
C ALA A 425 27.09 30.63 -50.16
N ASP A 426 27.23 30.34 -51.45
CA ASP A 426 28.54 30.36 -52.10
C ASP A 426 28.43 31.12 -53.42
N VAL A 427 28.75 32.42 -53.34
CA VAL A 427 28.95 33.30 -54.50
C VAL A 427 30.44 33.27 -54.80
N ASP A 428 30.80 32.47 -55.81
CA ASP A 428 32.14 32.46 -56.39
C ASP A 428 32.48 33.83 -57.00
N GLY A 429 33.69 34.27 -56.64
CA GLY A 429 34.27 35.55 -57.02
C GLY A 429 34.72 35.63 -58.47
N TRP A 430 34.73 36.87 -58.95
CA TRP A 430 35.18 37.29 -60.27
C TRP A 430 36.68 37.01 -60.49
N LEU A 431 37.02 36.36 -61.61
CA LEU A 431 37.97 36.86 -62.63
C LEU A 431 38.05 35.94 -63.86
#